data_AF-A0A1C6FF02-F1
#
_entry.id   AF-A0A1C6FF02-F1
#
_cell.length_a   1.000
_cell.length_b   1.000
_cell.length_c   1.000
_cell.angle_alpha   90.00
_cell.angle_beta   90.00
_cell.angle_gamma   90.00
#
_symmetry.space_group_name_H-M   'P 1'
#
loop_
_entity.id
_entity.type
_entity.pdbx_description
1 polymer ?
#
loop_
_entity_poly.entity_id
_entity_poly.type
_entity_poly.pdbx_seq_one_letter_code
_entity_poly.pdbx_strand_id
1 'polypeptide(L)'
;MGLFDIFKKKNTDVNVQNESAEKTLDHETELKVAEQALKAVEKKTLTPCVKLELTGNKPSIFESKVGGIGYVPHDGTIPEDKKGRQLRLLAQIVCSQVTDIEDFPKSGLLQFWILNDDVYGMSFDDITCQDTFRIVYHKDIDNTVTEEEVKAKFKENGLDGEYSMPVNGEFGLKFTSSTDVMSESDVRFEKMFCEYYNAAQSKKKINSLMDMDIAPADEIEAYEQNYQNAYGHKIGGYPAFTQWDPRKEDTKYDFLLLQLDSEFGNGDEKIMWGDAGICGFFINRQKLKNLDFDDVIYNWDCC
;
A
#
# COMPACT_ATOMS: atom_id res chain seq x y z
N MET A 1 -23.35 59.45 -31.91
CA MET A 1 -23.86 58.41 -31.00
C MET A 1 -24.74 57.49 -31.83
N GLY A 2 -24.22 56.33 -32.24
CA GLY A 2 -24.82 55.50 -33.27
C GLY A 2 -25.38 54.18 -32.73
N LEU A 3 -26.61 53.84 -33.15
CA LEU A 3 -27.36 52.61 -32.85
C LEU A 3 -26.64 51.30 -33.24
N PHE A 4 -25.46 51.35 -33.86
CA PHE A 4 -24.68 50.19 -34.31
C PHE A 4 -23.77 49.57 -33.24
N ASP A 5 -23.39 50.29 -32.18
CA ASP A 5 -22.55 49.73 -31.10
C ASP A 5 -23.32 48.85 -30.11
N ILE A 6 -24.65 49.02 -30.01
CA ILE A 6 -25.50 48.22 -29.11
C ILE A 6 -25.67 46.78 -29.63
N PHE A 7 -25.71 46.59 -30.95
CA PHE A 7 -25.86 45.27 -31.57
C PHE A 7 -24.57 44.43 -31.50
N LYS A 8 -23.39 45.05 -31.63
CA LYS A 8 -22.11 44.34 -31.46
C LYS A 8 -21.92 43.87 -30.02
N LYS A 9 -22.22 44.73 -29.03
CA LYS A 9 -22.06 44.40 -27.61
C LYS A 9 -23.00 43.25 -27.17
N LYS A 10 -24.26 43.29 -27.60
CA LYS A 10 -25.23 42.20 -27.37
C LYS A 10 -24.79 40.86 -27.98
N ASN A 11 -24.22 40.86 -29.19
CA ASN A 11 -23.76 39.63 -29.82
C ASN A 11 -22.52 39.04 -29.13
N THR A 12 -21.58 39.88 -28.68
CA THR A 12 -20.44 39.39 -27.87
C THR A 12 -20.88 38.86 -26.50
N ASP A 13 -21.81 39.53 -25.82
CA ASP A 13 -22.29 39.09 -24.50
C ASP A 13 -23.06 37.77 -24.60
N VAL A 14 -23.86 37.57 -25.65
CA VAL A 14 -24.57 36.30 -25.90
C VAL A 14 -23.63 35.18 -26.30
N ASN A 15 -22.58 35.45 -27.09
CA ASN A 15 -21.59 34.43 -27.47
C ASN A 15 -20.78 33.96 -26.25
N VAL A 16 -20.34 34.89 -25.39
CA VAL A 16 -19.63 34.57 -24.15
C VAL A 16 -20.54 33.82 -23.18
N GLN A 17 -21.81 34.18 -23.08
CA GLN A 17 -22.79 33.46 -22.26
C GLN A 17 -23.04 32.04 -22.78
N ASN A 18 -23.19 31.86 -24.10
CA ASN A 18 -23.37 30.54 -24.71
C ASN A 18 -22.13 29.65 -24.56
N GLU A 19 -20.93 30.18 -24.81
CA GLU A 19 -19.67 29.45 -24.58
C GLU A 19 -19.50 29.05 -23.11
N SER A 20 -19.84 29.94 -22.16
CA SER A 20 -19.80 29.63 -20.73
C SER A 20 -20.82 28.55 -20.32
N ALA A 21 -22.02 28.56 -20.91
CA ALA A 21 -23.07 27.58 -20.61
C ALA A 21 -22.76 26.21 -21.24
N GLU A 22 -22.22 26.19 -22.46
CA GLU A 22 -21.78 24.97 -23.14
C GLU A 22 -20.59 24.32 -22.41
N LYS A 23 -19.59 25.11 -22.01
CA LYS A 23 -18.46 24.63 -21.20
C LYS A 23 -18.91 24.08 -19.84
N THR A 24 -19.87 24.73 -19.18
CA THR A 24 -20.44 24.25 -17.91
C THR A 24 -21.20 22.94 -18.10
N LEU A 25 -21.99 22.81 -19.17
CA LEU A 25 -22.73 21.58 -19.49
C LEU A 25 -21.80 20.41 -19.83
N ASP A 26 -20.72 20.67 -20.57
CA ASP A 26 -19.71 19.65 -20.91
C ASP A 26 -18.96 19.19 -19.66
N HIS A 27 -18.58 20.11 -18.78
CA HIS A 27 -17.96 19.82 -17.49
C HIS A 27 -18.86 18.96 -16.58
N GLU A 28 -20.12 19.35 -16.35
CA GLU A 28 -21.08 18.56 -15.56
C GLU A 28 -21.32 17.17 -16.16
N THR A 29 -21.26 17.06 -17.49
CA THR A 29 -21.42 15.79 -18.19
C THR A 29 -20.21 14.89 -17.98
N GLU A 30 -18.99 15.43 -18.12
CA GLU A 30 -17.75 14.70 -17.86
C GLU A 30 -17.66 14.24 -16.40
N LEU A 31 -18.03 15.09 -15.44
CA LEU A 31 -18.09 14.74 -14.02
C LEU A 31 -19.01 13.53 -13.76
N LYS A 32 -20.23 13.53 -14.31
CA LYS A 32 -21.17 12.40 -14.17
C LYS A 32 -20.64 11.10 -14.78
N VAL A 33 -19.94 11.17 -15.90
CA VAL A 33 -19.30 9.99 -16.52
C VAL A 33 -18.16 9.49 -15.64
N ALA A 34 -17.33 10.39 -15.12
CA ALA A 34 -16.23 10.07 -14.21
C ALA A 34 -16.72 9.38 -12.93
N GLU A 35 -17.79 9.88 -12.30
CA GLU A 35 -18.42 9.22 -11.16
C GLU A 35 -18.95 7.81 -11.49
N GLN A 36 -19.52 7.62 -12.69
CA GLN A 36 -19.98 6.31 -13.14
C GLN A 36 -18.81 5.34 -13.37
N ALA A 37 -17.72 5.83 -13.94
CA ALA A 37 -16.49 5.07 -14.14
C ALA A 37 -15.89 4.64 -12.80
N LEU A 38 -15.76 5.57 -11.84
CA LEU A 38 -15.28 5.28 -10.49
C LEU A 38 -16.14 4.21 -9.80
N LYS A 39 -17.47 4.36 -9.81
CA LYS A 39 -18.39 3.36 -9.24
C LYS A 39 -18.24 1.99 -9.89
N ALA A 40 -17.95 1.93 -11.19
CA ALA A 40 -17.70 0.68 -11.89
C ALA A 40 -16.36 0.05 -11.47
N VAL A 41 -15.30 0.85 -11.29
CA VAL A 41 -14.02 0.41 -10.71
C VAL A 41 -14.24 -0.13 -9.30
N GLU A 42 -14.88 0.62 -8.40
CA GLU A 42 -15.16 0.21 -7.02
C GLU A 42 -15.88 -1.14 -6.97
N LYS A 43 -16.97 -1.26 -7.74
CA LYS A 43 -17.75 -2.51 -7.80
C LYS A 43 -16.94 -3.69 -8.33
N LYS A 44 -16.05 -3.45 -9.31
CA LYS A 44 -15.23 -4.48 -9.93
C LYS A 44 -14.08 -4.93 -9.02
N THR A 45 -13.59 -4.02 -8.19
CA THR A 45 -12.35 -4.18 -7.43
C THR A 45 -12.58 -4.49 -5.96
N LEU A 46 -13.80 -4.31 -5.44
CA LEU A 46 -14.17 -4.62 -4.06
C LEU A 46 -13.66 -6.00 -3.62
N THR A 47 -12.67 -6.00 -2.72
CA THR A 47 -11.99 -7.22 -2.25
C THR A 47 -11.88 -7.24 -0.73
N PRO A 48 -11.92 -8.40 -0.07
CA PRO A 48 -11.59 -8.50 1.34
C PRO A 48 -10.17 -8.03 1.64
N CYS A 49 -10.00 -7.36 2.77
CA CYS A 49 -8.71 -7.05 3.37
C CYS A 49 -8.79 -7.17 4.90
N VAL A 50 -7.64 -7.12 5.56
CA VAL A 50 -7.57 -7.06 7.02
C VAL A 50 -6.76 -5.83 7.40
N LYS A 51 -7.40 -4.89 8.10
CA LYS A 51 -6.76 -3.69 8.65
C LYS A 51 -6.04 -4.06 9.94
N LEU A 52 -4.87 -3.47 10.16
CA LEU A 52 -4.03 -3.72 11.33
C LEU A 52 -3.94 -2.44 12.18
N GLU A 53 -4.08 -2.58 13.49
CA GLU A 53 -3.89 -1.49 14.46
C GLU A 53 -2.76 -1.85 15.41
N LEU A 54 -1.81 -0.94 15.63
CA LEU A 54 -0.77 -1.10 16.64
C LEU A 54 -1.36 -1.03 18.05
N THR A 55 -0.97 -1.96 18.91
CA THR A 55 -1.37 -2.01 20.32
C THR A 55 -0.15 -1.80 21.22
N GLY A 56 -0.35 -1.18 22.38
CA GLY A 56 0.72 -0.88 23.35
C GLY A 56 1.13 -2.06 24.23
N ASN A 57 0.55 -3.25 24.04
CA ASN A 57 0.91 -4.43 24.82
C ASN A 57 2.18 -5.05 24.25
N LYS A 58 3.13 -5.45 25.11
CA LYS A 58 4.32 -6.18 24.67
C LYS A 58 3.92 -7.61 24.24
N PRO A 59 4.04 -7.97 22.95
CA PRO A 59 3.72 -9.30 22.45
C PRO A 59 4.84 -10.30 22.77
N SER A 60 4.47 -11.55 23.08
CA SER A 60 5.43 -12.66 23.16
C SER A 60 6.07 -12.96 21.80
N ILE A 61 7.11 -13.80 21.77
CA ILE A 61 7.77 -14.20 20.51
C ILE A 61 6.85 -14.97 19.55
N PHE A 62 5.69 -15.44 20.01
CA PHE A 62 4.73 -16.22 19.21
C PHE A 62 3.53 -15.39 18.70
N GLU A 63 3.43 -14.13 19.09
CA GLU A 63 2.29 -13.28 18.76
C GLU A 63 2.59 -12.36 17.57
N SER A 64 1.52 -11.85 16.94
CA SER A 64 1.65 -10.86 15.88
C SER A 64 2.18 -9.55 16.41
N LYS A 65 3.16 -8.98 15.71
CA LYS A 65 3.85 -7.77 16.14
C LYS A 65 4.47 -6.99 14.99
N VAL A 66 4.79 -5.74 15.29
CA VAL A 66 5.67 -4.87 14.49
C VAL A 66 6.86 -4.47 15.37
N GLY A 67 8.07 -4.63 14.85
CA GLY A 67 9.32 -4.49 15.59
C GLY A 67 9.57 -5.58 16.64
N GLY A 68 10.59 -5.37 17.47
CA GLY A 68 10.94 -6.25 18.58
C GLY A 68 11.57 -7.59 18.16
N ILE A 69 11.30 -8.63 18.95
CA ILE A 69 11.92 -9.96 18.82
C ILE A 69 10.86 -10.98 18.41
N GLY A 70 11.05 -11.62 17.26
CA GLY A 70 10.15 -12.64 16.72
C GLY A 70 10.62 -14.06 17.00
N TYR A 71 9.77 -15.03 16.72
CA TYR A 71 10.12 -16.45 16.84
C TYR A 71 11.32 -16.83 15.97
N VAL A 72 12.30 -17.54 16.54
CA VAL A 72 13.37 -18.21 15.79
C VAL A 72 13.48 -19.63 16.34
N PRO A 73 13.35 -20.69 15.52
CA PRO A 73 13.43 -22.09 15.97
C PRO A 73 14.72 -22.39 16.72
N HIS A 74 14.74 -23.42 17.56
CA HIS A 74 15.91 -23.80 18.38
C HIS A 74 17.23 -23.89 17.59
N ASP A 75 17.19 -24.52 16.42
CA ASP A 75 18.32 -24.71 15.51
C ASP A 75 18.41 -23.64 14.41
N GLY A 76 17.48 -22.68 14.40
CA GLY A 76 17.43 -21.57 13.45
C GLY A 76 18.37 -20.41 13.80
N THR A 77 18.57 -19.52 12.83
CA THR A 77 19.32 -18.27 12.97
C THR A 77 18.49 -17.10 12.49
N ILE A 78 18.79 -15.90 12.99
CA ILE A 78 18.25 -14.66 12.41
C ILE A 78 18.78 -14.55 10.96
N PRO A 79 17.94 -14.19 9.97
CA PRO A 79 18.39 -14.03 8.59
C PRO A 79 19.56 -13.05 8.48
N GLU A 80 20.50 -13.35 7.59
CA GLU A 80 21.66 -12.51 7.29
C GLU A 80 21.68 -12.14 5.80
N ASP A 81 22.20 -10.96 5.49
CA ASP A 81 22.52 -10.57 4.11
C ASP A 81 23.77 -11.31 3.60
N LYS A 82 24.14 -11.13 2.33
CA LYS A 82 25.35 -11.73 1.75
C LYS A 82 26.67 -11.30 2.40
N LYS A 83 26.66 -10.24 3.23
CA LYS A 83 27.82 -9.76 3.99
C LYS A 83 27.85 -10.32 5.42
N GLY A 84 26.89 -11.17 5.80
CA GLY A 84 26.78 -11.74 7.15
C GLY A 84 26.22 -10.75 8.18
N ARG A 85 25.57 -9.66 7.75
CA ARG A 85 24.90 -8.73 8.65
C ARG A 85 23.51 -9.27 8.95
N GLN A 86 23.23 -9.50 10.23
CA GLN A 86 21.89 -9.91 10.64
C GLN A 86 20.85 -8.84 10.32
N LEU A 87 19.72 -9.27 9.77
CA LEU A 87 18.55 -8.43 9.57
C LEU A 87 17.85 -8.17 10.92
N ARG A 88 16.89 -7.26 10.91
CA ARG A 88 16.04 -6.91 12.05
C ARG A 88 14.60 -7.24 11.71
N LEU A 89 13.82 -7.67 12.71
CA LEU A 89 12.42 -8.00 12.49
C LEU A 89 11.65 -6.70 12.23
N LEU A 90 10.99 -6.62 11.08
CA LEU A 90 10.03 -5.57 10.79
C LEU A 90 8.65 -5.94 11.34
N ALA A 91 8.17 -7.14 11.02
CA ALA A 91 6.88 -7.62 11.48
C ALA A 91 6.81 -9.15 11.56
N GLN A 92 5.91 -9.65 12.39
CA GLN A 92 5.52 -11.06 12.46
C GLN A 92 4.00 -11.15 12.52
N ILE A 93 3.43 -12.06 11.74
CA ILE A 93 1.99 -12.26 11.62
C ILE A 93 1.65 -13.72 11.96
N VAL A 94 0.81 -13.91 12.96
CA VAL A 94 0.13 -15.18 13.24
C VAL A 94 -0.93 -15.37 12.17
N CYS A 95 -0.70 -16.32 11.27
CA CYS A 95 -1.48 -16.41 10.04
C CYS A 95 -2.96 -16.71 10.28
N SER A 96 -3.30 -17.41 11.37
CA SER A 96 -4.68 -17.69 11.76
C SER A 96 -5.47 -16.45 12.18
N GLN A 97 -4.81 -15.31 12.47
CA GLN A 97 -5.48 -14.05 12.78
C GLN A 97 -5.91 -13.28 11.53
N VAL A 98 -5.39 -13.63 10.35
CA VAL A 98 -5.80 -13.04 9.07
C VAL A 98 -7.04 -13.77 8.58
N THR A 99 -8.19 -13.32 9.06
CA THR A 99 -9.52 -13.86 8.70
C THR A 99 -10.02 -13.29 7.38
N ASP A 100 -11.00 -13.96 6.76
CA ASP A 100 -11.73 -13.51 5.57
C ASP A 100 -10.94 -13.36 4.24
N ILE A 101 -9.63 -13.61 4.25
CA ILE A 101 -8.82 -13.76 3.05
C ILE A 101 -8.57 -15.25 2.81
N GLU A 102 -9.34 -15.88 1.92
CA GLU A 102 -9.29 -17.32 1.65
C GLU A 102 -7.87 -17.80 1.30
N ASP A 103 -7.18 -17.03 0.46
CA ASP A 103 -5.86 -17.38 -0.09
C ASP A 103 -4.72 -17.29 0.93
N PHE A 104 -4.92 -16.61 2.07
CA PHE A 104 -3.88 -16.39 3.08
C PHE A 104 -3.64 -17.66 3.92
N PRO A 105 -2.38 -17.98 4.32
CA PRO A 105 -2.08 -19.14 5.16
C PRO A 105 -2.98 -19.21 6.40
N LYS A 106 -3.45 -20.41 6.76
CA LYS A 106 -4.39 -20.60 7.89
C LYS A 106 -3.72 -20.90 9.23
N SER A 107 -2.42 -21.15 9.22
CA SER A 107 -1.61 -21.45 10.39
C SER A 107 -0.16 -21.05 10.16
N GLY A 108 0.63 -21.05 11.23
CA GLY A 108 2.05 -20.67 11.19
C GLY A 108 2.29 -19.19 11.43
N LEU A 109 3.57 -18.81 11.38
CA LEU A 109 4.06 -17.44 11.53
C LEU A 109 4.68 -16.98 10.21
N LEU A 110 4.23 -15.83 9.70
CA LEU A 110 4.86 -15.15 8.58
C LEU A 110 5.66 -13.96 9.11
N GLN A 111 6.95 -13.90 8.79
CA GLN A 111 7.86 -12.87 9.27
C GLN A 111 8.45 -12.07 8.13
N PHE A 112 8.65 -10.78 8.41
CA PHE A 112 9.23 -9.80 7.51
C PHE A 112 10.48 -9.25 8.20
N TRP A 113 11.62 -9.42 7.56
CA TRP A 113 12.92 -8.98 8.06
C TRP A 113 13.53 -7.98 7.08
N ILE A 114 14.18 -6.94 7.58
CA ILE A 114 14.88 -5.94 6.76
C ILE A 114 16.23 -5.59 7.38
N LEU A 115 17.16 -5.12 6.56
CA LEU A 115 18.42 -4.55 7.04
C LEU A 115 18.15 -3.13 7.54
N ASN A 116 18.77 -2.77 8.66
CA ASN A 116 18.74 -1.43 9.23
C ASN A 116 19.81 -0.52 8.58
N ASP A 117 19.85 -0.46 7.25
CA ASP A 117 20.68 0.51 6.53
C ASP A 117 19.91 1.82 6.27
N ASP A 118 20.54 2.74 5.54
CA ASP A 118 20.00 4.06 5.19
C ASP A 118 18.77 4.01 4.29
N VAL A 119 18.44 2.84 3.72
CA VAL A 119 17.29 2.63 2.83
C VAL A 119 16.42 1.47 3.29
N TYR A 120 16.49 1.13 4.58
CA TYR A 120 15.66 0.11 5.24
C TYR A 120 15.66 -1.26 4.52
N GLY A 121 16.79 -1.63 3.92
CA GLY A 121 17.00 -2.90 3.24
C GLY A 121 16.38 -2.98 1.85
N MET A 122 15.88 -1.87 1.29
CA MET A 122 15.34 -1.81 -0.07
C MET A 122 16.46 -1.91 -1.11
N SER A 123 16.18 -2.64 -2.20
CA SER A 123 17.10 -2.79 -3.33
C SER A 123 16.64 -1.95 -4.52
N PHE A 124 17.49 -1.08 -5.03
CA PHE A 124 17.19 -0.25 -6.21
C PHE A 124 17.40 -0.98 -7.55
N ASP A 125 18.22 -2.03 -7.56
CA ASP A 125 18.51 -2.80 -8.78
C ASP A 125 17.44 -3.88 -9.04
N ASP A 126 17.00 -4.53 -7.96
CA ASP A 126 16.00 -5.60 -7.99
C ASP A 126 15.22 -5.62 -6.68
N ILE A 127 14.02 -5.04 -6.70
CA ILE A 127 13.08 -4.95 -5.58
C ILE A 127 12.53 -6.32 -5.13
N THR A 128 12.87 -7.41 -5.83
CA THR A 128 12.54 -8.79 -5.45
C THR A 128 13.70 -9.53 -4.79
N CYS A 129 14.90 -8.93 -4.78
CA CYS A 129 16.10 -9.57 -4.25
C CYS A 129 16.09 -9.59 -2.72
N GLN A 130 15.76 -10.75 -2.15
CA GLN A 130 15.76 -10.99 -0.70
C GLN A 130 17.17 -11.12 -0.10
N ASP A 131 18.07 -10.20 -0.43
CA ASP A 131 19.40 -10.11 0.19
C ASP A 131 19.31 -9.33 1.51
N THR A 132 18.92 -8.06 1.41
CA THR A 132 18.78 -7.09 2.50
C THR A 132 17.37 -7.03 3.10
N PHE A 133 16.44 -7.83 2.59
CA PHE A 133 15.19 -8.17 3.26
C PHE A 133 14.95 -9.69 3.19
N ARG A 134 14.06 -10.21 4.03
CA ARG A 134 13.69 -11.64 4.00
C ARG A 134 12.26 -11.86 4.45
N ILE A 135 11.55 -12.70 3.72
CA ILE A 135 10.27 -13.26 4.14
C ILE A 135 10.53 -14.68 4.64
N VAL A 136 10.08 -14.98 5.86
CA VAL A 136 10.24 -16.31 6.46
C VAL A 136 8.88 -16.81 6.93
N TYR A 137 8.47 -17.96 6.42
CA TYR A 137 7.25 -18.63 6.85
C TYR A 137 7.58 -19.88 7.69
N HIS A 138 7.19 -19.85 8.96
CA HIS A 138 7.28 -20.99 9.86
C HIS A 138 5.93 -21.69 9.91
N LYS A 139 5.84 -22.85 9.24
CA LYS A 139 4.60 -23.64 9.20
C LYS A 139 4.25 -24.23 10.57
N ASP A 140 5.24 -24.84 11.21
CA ASP A 140 5.12 -25.54 12.49
C ASP A 140 5.90 -24.77 13.56
N ILE A 141 5.24 -24.45 14.67
CA ILE A 141 5.81 -23.60 15.73
C ILE A 141 6.11 -24.45 16.96
N ASP A 142 7.37 -24.50 17.35
CA ASP A 142 7.79 -25.11 18.61
C ASP A 142 7.61 -24.12 19.77
N ASN A 143 6.57 -24.34 20.58
CA ASN A 143 6.24 -23.50 21.72
C ASN A 143 7.18 -23.70 22.93
N THR A 144 8.22 -24.54 22.81
CA THR A 144 9.26 -24.70 23.82
C THR A 144 10.45 -23.74 23.63
N VAL A 145 10.53 -23.05 22.50
CA VAL A 145 11.47 -21.94 22.26
C VAL A 145 11.21 -20.82 23.28
N THR A 146 12.27 -20.29 23.88
CA THR A 146 12.18 -19.18 24.86
C THR A 146 12.62 -17.85 24.27
N GLU A 147 12.13 -16.74 24.83
CA GLU A 147 12.57 -15.40 24.45
C GLU A 147 14.07 -15.20 24.72
N GLU A 148 14.59 -15.78 25.80
CA GLU A 148 16.03 -15.75 26.14
C GLU A 148 16.88 -16.45 25.09
N GLU A 149 16.42 -17.58 24.57
CA GLU A 149 17.13 -18.31 23.51
C GLU A 149 17.17 -17.50 22.20
N VAL A 150 16.04 -16.89 21.82
CA VAL A 150 16.02 -16.03 20.64
C VAL A 150 16.94 -14.83 20.83
N LYS A 151 16.93 -14.19 22.00
CA LYS A 151 17.86 -13.09 22.33
C LYS A 151 19.32 -13.51 22.21
N ALA A 152 19.67 -14.74 22.61
CA ALA A 152 21.03 -15.25 22.51
C ALA A 152 21.51 -15.43 21.05
N LYS A 153 20.59 -15.47 20.07
CA LYS A 153 20.91 -15.54 18.63
C LYS A 153 21.20 -14.18 18.02
N PHE A 154 20.81 -13.10 18.70
CA PHE A 154 21.06 -11.74 18.25
C PHE A 154 22.56 -11.44 18.23
N LYS A 155 23.01 -10.87 17.11
CA LYS A 155 24.34 -10.32 16.92
C LYS A 155 24.19 -8.90 16.40
N GLU A 156 24.89 -7.98 17.06
CA GLU A 156 25.04 -6.63 16.54
C GLU A 156 25.72 -6.70 15.18
N ASN A 157 25.17 -5.97 14.21
CA ASN A 157 25.78 -5.72 12.93
C ASN A 157 26.42 -4.31 12.96
N GLY A 158 27.26 -4.00 11.97
CA GLY A 158 27.99 -2.73 11.94
C GLY A 158 27.14 -1.47 11.76
N LEU A 159 25.82 -1.59 11.57
CA LEU A 159 24.88 -0.49 11.36
C LEU A 159 24.06 -0.17 12.61
N ASP A 160 24.05 -1.07 13.61
CA ASP A 160 23.33 -0.81 14.86
C ASP A 160 23.90 0.42 15.56
N GLY A 161 23.03 1.39 15.84
CA GLY A 161 23.41 2.67 16.46
C GLY A 161 23.91 3.73 15.48
N GLU A 162 24.18 3.39 14.21
CA GLU A 162 24.41 4.34 13.12
C GLU A 162 23.10 4.72 12.43
N TYR A 163 22.27 3.70 12.16
CA TYR A 163 20.97 3.84 11.53
C TYR A 163 19.87 3.24 12.41
N SER A 164 18.67 3.77 12.24
CA SER A 164 17.47 3.33 12.96
C SER A 164 16.62 2.43 12.08
N MET A 165 15.87 1.53 12.69
CA MET A 165 14.74 0.88 12.03
C MET A 165 13.62 1.90 11.79
N PRO A 166 12.77 1.71 10.77
CA PRO A 166 11.58 2.54 10.60
C PRO A 166 10.60 2.38 11.77
N VAL A 167 10.66 1.25 12.48
CA VAL A 167 9.85 0.99 13.69
C VAL A 167 10.63 1.39 14.94
N ASN A 168 10.07 2.30 15.73
CA ASN A 168 10.58 2.72 17.02
C ASN A 168 9.81 2.02 18.16
N GLY A 169 10.18 0.77 18.42
CA GLY A 169 9.64 -0.01 19.53
C GLY A 169 9.21 -1.42 19.15
N GLU A 170 8.34 -1.97 19.98
CA GLU A 170 7.73 -3.30 19.81
C GLU A 170 6.23 -3.17 20.11
N PHE A 171 5.39 -3.46 19.12
CA PHE A 171 3.95 -3.27 19.20
C PHE A 171 3.22 -4.55 18.82
N GLY A 172 2.26 -4.97 19.64
CA GLY A 172 1.33 -6.05 19.24
C GLY A 172 0.34 -5.55 18.18
N LEU A 173 -0.35 -6.47 17.50
CA LEU A 173 -1.31 -6.14 16.46
C LEU A 173 -2.76 -6.55 16.79
N LYS A 174 -3.70 -5.66 16.50
CA LYS A 174 -5.14 -5.95 16.44
C LYS A 174 -5.60 -6.00 14.98
N PHE A 175 -6.34 -7.05 14.64
CA PHE A 175 -6.80 -7.33 13.28
C PHE A 175 -8.30 -7.03 13.17
N THR A 176 -8.69 -6.32 12.12
CA THR A 176 -10.08 -6.02 11.80
C THR A 176 -10.36 -6.37 10.35
N SER A 177 -11.22 -7.35 10.10
CA SER A 177 -11.71 -7.66 8.75
C SER A 177 -12.41 -6.46 8.14
N SER A 178 -12.13 -6.19 6.87
CA SER A 178 -12.71 -5.09 6.12
C SER A 178 -12.79 -5.45 4.63
N THR A 179 -13.21 -4.48 3.82
CA THR A 179 -13.12 -4.52 2.37
C THR A 179 -12.34 -3.32 1.87
N ASP A 180 -11.74 -3.45 0.70
CA ASP A 180 -10.99 -2.40 0.05
C ASP A 180 -11.40 -2.29 -1.42
N VAL A 181 -11.20 -1.10 -2.00
CA VAL A 181 -11.42 -0.82 -3.43
C VAL A 181 -10.14 -0.21 -4.01
N MET A 182 -9.96 -0.37 -5.32
CA MET A 182 -8.76 0.15 -5.98
C MET A 182 -8.81 1.67 -6.07
N SER A 183 -7.78 2.34 -5.55
CA SER A 183 -7.54 3.78 -5.74
C SER A 183 -6.53 4.02 -6.88
N GLU A 184 -6.32 5.28 -7.21
CA GLU A 184 -5.30 5.70 -8.20
C GLU A 184 -3.86 5.34 -7.81
N SER A 185 -3.60 4.99 -6.55
CA SER A 185 -2.29 4.53 -6.09
C SER A 185 -1.88 3.20 -6.70
N ASP A 186 -2.82 2.36 -7.17
CA ASP A 186 -2.51 1.10 -7.84
C ASP A 186 -2.32 1.33 -9.35
N VAL A 187 -1.20 0.85 -9.90
CA VAL A 187 -0.85 1.02 -11.33
C VAL A 187 -1.93 0.57 -12.32
N ARG A 188 -2.86 -0.31 -11.90
CA ARG A 188 -3.93 -0.83 -12.76
C ARG A 188 -5.16 0.09 -12.82
N PHE A 189 -5.24 1.10 -11.95
CA PHE A 189 -6.43 1.95 -11.80
C PHE A 189 -6.72 2.78 -13.04
N GLU A 190 -5.75 3.55 -13.55
CA GLU A 190 -5.97 4.51 -14.64
C GLU A 190 -6.54 3.81 -15.87
N LYS A 191 -5.97 2.66 -16.25
CA LYS A 191 -6.49 1.88 -17.37
C LYS A 191 -7.93 1.43 -17.15
N MET A 192 -8.24 0.87 -15.98
CA MET A 192 -9.60 0.39 -15.69
C MET A 192 -10.60 1.55 -15.66
N PHE A 193 -10.22 2.68 -15.08
CA PHE A 193 -11.01 3.89 -15.06
C PHE A 193 -11.29 4.39 -16.48
N CYS A 194 -10.24 4.52 -17.31
CA CYS A 194 -10.37 4.95 -18.71
C CYS A 194 -11.26 4.00 -19.52
N GLU A 195 -11.16 2.68 -19.31
CA GLU A 195 -12.03 1.69 -19.97
C GLU A 195 -13.51 1.93 -19.63
N TYR A 196 -13.85 2.11 -18.35
CA TYR A 196 -15.24 2.37 -17.94
C TYR A 196 -15.73 3.77 -18.35
N TYR A 197 -14.89 4.80 -18.23
CA TYR A 197 -15.20 6.15 -18.69
C TYR A 197 -15.51 6.12 -20.20
N ASN A 198 -14.63 5.51 -21.00
CA ASN A 198 -14.80 5.41 -22.44
C ASN A 198 -16.00 4.55 -22.83
N ALA A 199 -16.41 3.57 -22.02
CA ALA A 199 -17.64 2.84 -22.28
C ALA A 199 -18.90 3.69 -22.06
N ALA A 200 -18.86 4.62 -21.10
CA ALA A 200 -19.98 5.50 -20.74
C ALA A 200 -20.03 6.82 -21.55
N GLN A 201 -18.90 7.26 -22.12
CA GLN A 201 -18.78 8.48 -22.92
C GLN A 201 -18.61 8.18 -24.41
N SER A 202 -19.41 8.82 -25.27
CA SER A 202 -19.35 8.62 -26.73
C SER A 202 -18.56 9.69 -27.48
N LYS A 203 -18.46 10.91 -26.93
CA LYS A 203 -17.91 12.07 -27.65
C LYS A 203 -16.40 12.26 -27.44
N LYS A 204 -15.95 12.20 -26.19
CA LYS A 204 -14.54 12.38 -25.78
C LYS A 204 -14.02 11.07 -25.22
N LYS A 205 -12.95 10.53 -25.79
CA LYS A 205 -12.26 9.37 -25.25
C LYS A 205 -11.00 9.83 -24.54
N ILE A 206 -10.65 9.17 -23.46
CA ILE A 206 -9.43 9.42 -22.67
C ILE A 206 -8.54 8.19 -22.68
N ASN A 207 -7.23 8.38 -22.69
CA ASN A 207 -6.24 7.32 -22.47
C ASN A 207 -5.48 7.51 -21.14
N SER A 208 -5.62 8.69 -20.52
CA SER A 208 -5.12 9.02 -19.20
C SER A 208 -6.10 9.91 -18.46
N LEU A 209 -6.04 9.93 -17.13
CA LEU A 209 -6.74 10.91 -16.31
C LEU A 209 -6.39 12.35 -16.69
N MET A 210 -5.18 12.58 -17.22
CA MET A 210 -4.71 13.89 -17.69
C MET A 210 -5.42 14.40 -18.95
N ASP A 211 -6.16 13.53 -19.67
CA ASP A 211 -6.95 13.93 -20.84
C ASP A 211 -8.32 14.55 -20.44
N MET A 212 -8.70 14.50 -19.15
CA MET A 212 -9.97 14.99 -18.65
C MET A 212 -9.97 16.52 -18.49
N ASP A 213 -11.12 17.17 -18.67
CA ASP A 213 -11.27 18.62 -18.43
C ASP A 213 -11.66 18.93 -16.96
N ILE A 214 -11.73 17.88 -16.13
CA ILE A 214 -12.01 17.92 -14.70
C ILE A 214 -10.82 17.35 -13.93
N ALA A 215 -10.73 17.65 -12.64
CA ALA A 215 -9.80 17.01 -11.71
C ALA A 215 -10.57 16.07 -10.77
N PRO A 216 -10.64 14.75 -11.04
CA PRO A 216 -11.42 13.82 -10.22
C PRO A 216 -11.09 13.87 -8.73
N ALA A 217 -9.81 14.04 -8.38
CA ALA A 217 -9.36 14.16 -7.00
C ALA A 217 -9.93 15.39 -6.27
N ASP A 218 -10.11 16.51 -6.97
CA ASP A 218 -10.63 17.76 -6.38
C ASP A 218 -12.18 17.81 -6.39
N GLU A 219 -12.81 17.06 -7.29
CA GLU A 219 -14.21 17.25 -7.64
C GLU A 219 -15.12 16.07 -7.28
N ILE A 220 -14.56 14.88 -7.08
CA ILE A 220 -15.31 13.67 -6.72
C ILE A 220 -14.90 13.21 -5.33
N GLU A 221 -15.76 13.43 -4.33
CA GLU A 221 -15.48 13.08 -2.93
C GLU A 221 -15.07 11.61 -2.74
N ALA A 222 -15.75 10.68 -3.43
CA ALA A 222 -15.44 9.25 -3.35
C ALA A 222 -14.05 8.91 -3.92
N TYR A 223 -13.55 9.70 -4.89
CA TYR A 223 -12.23 9.49 -5.47
C TYR A 223 -11.15 9.75 -4.43
N GLU A 224 -11.21 10.92 -3.79
CA GLU A 224 -10.31 11.29 -2.70
C GLU A 224 -10.44 10.36 -1.50
N GLN A 225 -11.66 9.98 -1.11
CA GLN A 225 -11.88 9.01 -0.04
C GLN A 225 -11.23 7.66 -0.35
N ASN A 226 -11.33 7.16 -1.58
CA ASN A 226 -10.69 5.90 -1.97
C ASN A 226 -9.16 6.00 -1.91
N TYR A 227 -8.58 7.13 -2.32
CA TYR A 227 -7.15 7.40 -2.18
C TYR A 227 -6.72 7.39 -0.71
N GLN A 228 -7.40 8.15 0.15
CA GLN A 228 -7.10 8.20 1.59
C GLN A 228 -7.30 6.84 2.28
N ASN A 229 -8.32 6.07 1.90
CA ASN A 229 -8.58 4.74 2.46
C ASN A 229 -7.54 3.68 2.05
N ALA A 230 -6.76 3.94 1.00
CA ALA A 230 -5.67 3.08 0.58
C ALA A 230 -4.53 3.07 1.62
N TYR A 231 -4.35 4.14 2.39
CA TYR A 231 -3.34 4.26 3.45
C TYR A 231 -3.66 3.43 4.71
N GLY A 232 -2.73 3.47 5.66
CA GLY A 232 -2.75 2.70 6.91
C GLY A 232 -2.18 1.28 6.76
N HIS A 233 -2.16 0.55 7.88
CA HIS A 233 -1.61 -0.81 7.93
C HIS A 233 -2.62 -1.86 7.51
N LYS A 234 -2.24 -2.77 6.60
CA LYS A 234 -3.16 -3.82 6.13
C LYS A 234 -2.48 -5.03 5.49
N ILE A 235 -3.26 -6.09 5.35
CA ILE A 235 -2.99 -7.29 4.55
C ILE A 235 -4.14 -7.45 3.54
N GLY A 236 -3.82 -7.78 2.28
CA GLY A 236 -4.79 -7.77 1.19
C GLY A 236 -5.23 -6.35 0.82
N GLY A 237 -6.28 -6.24 0.00
CA GLY A 237 -6.72 -4.94 -0.54
C GLY A 237 -5.80 -4.40 -1.64
N TYR A 238 -5.74 -3.07 -1.77
CA TYR A 238 -4.93 -2.35 -2.76
C TYR A 238 -3.92 -1.43 -2.08
N PRO A 239 -2.71 -1.24 -2.62
CA PRO A 239 -1.68 -0.48 -1.94
C PRO A 239 -1.93 1.03 -1.95
N ALA A 240 -1.25 1.73 -1.04
CA ALA A 240 -0.95 3.14 -1.15
C ALA A 240 0.55 3.35 -1.34
N PHE A 241 0.89 4.50 -1.91
CA PHE A 241 2.25 4.97 -2.17
C PHE A 241 2.27 6.49 -2.00
N THR A 242 3.36 7.03 -1.46
CA THR A 242 3.57 8.50 -1.46
C THR A 242 4.17 8.99 -2.77
N GLN A 243 4.80 8.10 -3.53
CA GLN A 243 5.34 8.38 -4.85
C GLN A 243 4.58 7.60 -5.93
N TRP A 244 5.11 6.46 -6.38
CA TRP A 244 4.57 5.69 -7.50
C TRP A 244 4.63 4.20 -7.21
N ASP A 245 3.63 3.47 -7.70
CA ASP A 245 3.62 2.01 -7.65
C ASP A 245 4.83 1.46 -8.45
N PRO A 246 5.75 0.70 -7.83
CA PRO A 246 6.93 0.18 -8.51
C PRO A 246 6.60 -1.00 -9.43
N ARG A 247 5.35 -1.50 -9.38
CA ARG A 247 4.90 -2.62 -10.21
C ARG A 247 4.50 -2.13 -11.59
N LYS A 248 4.58 -3.02 -12.57
CA LYS A 248 4.02 -2.79 -13.91
C LYS A 248 2.53 -3.12 -13.94
N GLU A 249 1.80 -2.54 -14.88
CA GLU A 249 0.36 -2.80 -15.05
C GLU A 249 0.03 -4.29 -15.20
N ASP A 250 0.87 -5.05 -15.91
CA ASP A 250 0.73 -6.51 -16.13
C ASP A 250 1.41 -7.36 -15.04
N THR A 251 1.67 -6.77 -13.87
CA THR A 251 2.38 -7.43 -12.76
C THR A 251 1.71 -8.72 -12.33
N LYS A 252 2.54 -9.74 -12.07
CA LYS A 252 2.11 -10.98 -11.40
C LYS A 252 1.99 -10.82 -9.88
N TYR A 253 2.50 -9.73 -9.29
CA TYR A 253 2.50 -9.46 -7.85
C TYR A 253 1.19 -8.76 -7.43
N ASP A 254 0.12 -9.55 -7.52
CA ASP A 254 -1.28 -9.11 -7.45
C ASP A 254 -1.90 -9.17 -6.05
N PHE A 255 -1.12 -9.55 -5.03
CA PHE A 255 -1.55 -9.61 -3.64
C PHE A 255 -0.64 -8.75 -2.75
N LEU A 256 -1.25 -7.78 -2.03
CA LEU A 256 -0.58 -6.99 -1.00
C LEU A 256 -0.39 -7.85 0.26
N LEU A 257 0.83 -8.35 0.46
CA LEU A 257 1.17 -9.29 1.52
C LEU A 257 1.20 -8.61 2.90
N LEU A 258 1.73 -7.40 2.96
CA LEU A 258 1.72 -6.52 4.13
C LEU A 258 1.96 -5.07 3.66
N GLN A 259 1.23 -4.13 4.24
CA GLN A 259 1.49 -2.69 4.17
C GLN A 259 1.65 -2.14 5.57
N LEU A 260 2.69 -1.34 5.81
CA LEU A 260 2.88 -0.60 7.05
C LEU A 260 3.12 0.87 6.72
N ASP A 261 2.24 1.72 7.22
CA ASP A 261 2.29 3.16 7.06
C ASP A 261 3.16 3.81 8.14
N SER A 262 3.53 5.07 7.95
CA SER A 262 4.06 5.85 9.07
C SER A 262 2.93 6.09 10.08
N GLU A 263 3.22 5.88 11.36
CA GLU A 263 2.26 6.06 12.46
C GLU A 263 2.89 6.85 13.60
N PHE A 264 2.20 7.92 13.97
CA PHE A 264 2.54 8.76 15.12
C PHE A 264 1.73 8.34 16.35
N GLY A 265 2.38 8.26 17.50
CA GLY A 265 1.76 8.10 18.81
C GLY A 265 1.45 9.44 19.48
N ASN A 266 1.31 9.43 20.80
CA ASN A 266 1.09 10.63 21.63
C ASN A 266 2.38 11.47 21.76
N GLY A 267 2.87 12.01 20.64
CA GLY A 267 4.04 12.90 20.59
C GLY A 267 5.33 12.27 20.08
N ASP A 268 5.38 10.95 19.92
CA ASP A 268 6.52 10.21 19.37
C ASP A 268 6.12 9.40 18.13
N GLU A 269 7.03 9.24 17.18
CA GLU A 269 6.88 8.36 16.02
C GLU A 269 6.97 6.90 16.47
N LYS A 270 5.96 6.08 16.14
CA LYS A 270 6.00 4.63 16.34
C LYS A 270 6.60 3.93 15.13
N ILE A 271 6.18 4.37 13.94
CA ILE A 271 6.71 3.93 12.64
C ILE A 271 6.96 5.18 11.81
N MET A 272 8.15 5.32 11.26
CA MET A 272 8.53 6.42 10.38
C MET A 272 9.34 5.89 9.19
N TRP A 273 8.77 6.02 8.00
CA TRP A 273 9.43 5.70 6.74
C TRP A 273 9.93 6.98 6.08
N GLY A 274 11.18 7.38 6.32
CA GLY A 274 11.73 8.61 5.73
C GLY A 274 10.93 9.85 6.14
N ASP A 275 10.39 10.60 5.17
CA ASP A 275 9.50 11.74 5.41
C ASP A 275 8.02 11.29 5.33
N ALA A 276 7.55 10.64 6.40
CA ALA A 276 6.16 10.17 6.57
C ALA A 276 5.66 9.27 5.41
N GLY A 277 6.50 8.33 5.02
CA GLY A 277 6.26 7.37 3.94
C GLY A 277 5.49 6.12 4.33
N ILE A 278 5.51 5.14 3.43
CA ILE A 278 4.81 3.85 3.57
C ILE A 278 5.62 2.71 2.93
N CYS A 279 5.54 1.50 3.51
CA CYS A 279 6.09 0.30 2.89
C CYS A 279 5.03 -0.69 2.43
N GLY A 280 5.35 -1.47 1.40
CA GLY A 280 4.53 -2.55 0.87
C GLY A 280 5.35 -3.78 0.49
N PHE A 281 4.79 -4.95 0.80
CA PHE A 281 5.26 -6.26 0.31
C PHE A 281 4.23 -6.85 -0.64
N PHE A 282 4.64 -7.32 -1.82
CA PHE A 282 3.72 -7.86 -2.82
C PHE A 282 4.14 -9.24 -3.28
N ILE A 283 3.17 -10.14 -3.40
CA ILE A 283 3.40 -11.53 -3.81
C ILE A 283 2.43 -11.90 -4.93
N ASN A 284 2.83 -12.87 -5.75
CA ASN A 284 1.89 -13.54 -6.64
C ASN A 284 0.91 -14.40 -5.83
N ARG A 285 -0.38 -14.24 -6.07
CA ARG A 285 -1.45 -14.95 -5.35
C ARG A 285 -1.35 -16.48 -5.45
N GLN A 286 -0.85 -17.03 -6.56
CA GLN A 286 -0.65 -18.48 -6.67
C GLN A 286 0.53 -18.95 -5.82
N LYS A 287 1.60 -18.15 -5.71
CA LYS A 287 2.72 -18.43 -4.80
C LYS A 287 2.29 -18.37 -3.33
N LEU A 288 1.48 -17.38 -2.96
CA LEU A 288 0.87 -17.29 -1.62
C LEU A 288 0.10 -18.58 -1.25
N LYS A 289 -0.77 -19.05 -2.15
CA LYS A 289 -1.53 -20.32 -1.98
C LYS A 289 -0.62 -21.53 -1.79
N ASN A 290 0.53 -21.52 -2.46
CA ASN A 290 1.50 -22.59 -2.40
C ASN A 290 2.46 -22.46 -1.20
N LEU A 291 2.31 -21.40 -0.37
CA LEU A 291 3.21 -21.07 0.74
C LEU A 291 4.67 -20.86 0.28
N ASP A 292 4.85 -20.41 -0.96
CA ASP A 292 6.15 -20.08 -1.56
C ASP A 292 6.37 -18.55 -1.44
N PHE A 293 7.27 -18.15 -0.55
CA PHE A 293 7.57 -16.75 -0.27
C PHE A 293 8.92 -16.30 -0.84
N ASP A 294 9.52 -17.06 -1.78
CA ASP A 294 10.85 -16.75 -2.31
C ASP A 294 10.83 -15.59 -3.33
N ASP A 295 9.67 -15.23 -3.85
CA ASP A 295 9.48 -14.23 -4.90
C ASP A 295 8.44 -13.18 -4.47
N VAL A 296 8.93 -12.15 -3.78
CA VAL A 296 8.15 -11.07 -3.15
C VAL A 296 8.81 -9.75 -3.50
N ILE A 297 8.02 -8.74 -3.91
CA ILE A 297 8.50 -7.36 -4.01
C ILE A 297 8.51 -6.75 -2.60
N TYR A 298 9.57 -6.05 -2.25
CA TYR A 298 9.61 -5.10 -1.15
C TYR A 298 9.87 -3.70 -1.68
N ASN A 299 9.01 -2.75 -1.30
CA ASN A 299 9.18 -1.33 -1.61
C ASN A 299 8.80 -0.49 -0.40
N TRP A 300 9.45 0.65 -0.25
CA TRP A 300 8.94 1.77 0.54
C TRP A 300 9.25 3.07 -0.18
N ASP A 301 8.42 4.09 0.03
CA ASP A 301 8.65 5.43 -0.46
C ASP A 301 8.24 6.47 0.60
N CYS A 302 8.68 7.72 0.42
CA CYS A 302 8.27 8.85 1.25
C CYS A 302 8.18 10.13 0.41
N CYS A 303 7.65 11.20 1.01
CA CYS A 303 7.55 12.52 0.38
C CYS A 303 8.92 13.18 0.11
#